data_AF-A0A8T7CKR2-F1
#
_entry.id   AF-A0A8T7CKR2-F1
#
_cell.length_a   1.000
_cell.length_b   1.000
_cell.length_c   1.000
_cell.angle_alpha   90.00
_cell.angle_beta   90.00
_cell.angle_gamma   90.00
#
_symmetry.space_group_name_H-M   'P 1'
#
loop_
_entity.id
_entity.type
_entity.pdbx_description
1 polymer ?
#
loop_
_entity_poly.entity_id
_entity_poly.type
_entity_poly.pdbx_seq_one_letter_code
_entity_poly.pdbx_strand_id
1 'polypeptide(L)'
;EIFYTAVACKLLNLRACRCKHYATRLKHVPDCIVLKKEHLGHLGWLPDSCAYRRLDEGRGLADWHPLISGSPDSVHEAGISVRNKARSARSVPEEEYEHHMIDWIGPGQRSSKDVP
;
A
#
# COMPACT_ATOMS: atom_id res chain seq x y z
N GLU A 1 -15.78 7.58 8.08
CA GLU A 1 -15.01 6.44 8.60
C GLU A 1 -14.19 5.83 7.46
N ILE A 2 -13.09 5.12 7.75
CA ILE A 2 -12.20 4.55 6.74
C ILE A 2 -12.06 3.06 7.01
N PHE A 3 -12.26 2.25 5.97
CA PHE A 3 -12.14 0.81 6.00
C PHE A 3 -11.05 0.36 5.02
N TYR A 4 -10.28 -0.66 5.40
CA TYR A 4 -9.30 -1.29 4.53
C TYR A 4 -9.91 -2.54 3.93
N THR A 5 -9.69 -2.76 2.64
CA THR A 5 -10.13 -3.97 1.96
C THR A 5 -8.97 -4.65 1.25
N ALA A 6 -9.10 -5.95 1.02
CA ALA A 6 -8.20 -6.70 0.15
C ALA A 6 -8.40 -6.36 -1.34
N VAL A 7 -9.25 -5.40 -1.70
CA VAL A 7 -9.51 -5.03 -3.09
C VAL A 7 -8.52 -3.95 -3.53
N ALA A 8 -7.66 -4.31 -4.48
CA ALA A 8 -6.66 -3.42 -5.03
C ALA A 8 -7.13 -2.77 -6.34
N CYS A 9 -6.60 -1.56 -6.60
CA CYS A 9 -6.81 -0.81 -7.83
C CYS A 9 -6.70 -1.69 -9.09
N LYS A 10 -7.60 -1.46 -10.06
CA LYS A 10 -7.63 -2.17 -11.36
C LYS A 10 -6.30 -2.11 -12.14
N LEU A 11 -5.42 -1.16 -11.86
CA LEU A 11 -4.12 -1.03 -12.54
C LEU A 11 -2.97 -1.77 -11.84
N LEU A 12 -3.19 -2.29 -10.63
CA LEU A 12 -2.15 -3.02 -9.90
C LEU A 12 -1.85 -4.36 -10.58
N ASN A 13 -0.57 -4.66 -10.80
CA ASN A 13 -0.12 -6.02 -11.06
C ASN A 13 0.01 -6.74 -9.71
N LEU A 14 -0.90 -7.70 -9.42
CA LEU A 14 -0.94 -8.40 -8.13
C LEU A 14 0.28 -9.29 -7.86
N ARG A 15 0.99 -9.73 -8.91
CA ARG A 15 2.23 -10.50 -8.77
C ARG A 15 3.41 -9.58 -8.46
N ALA A 16 3.62 -8.55 -9.28
CA ALA A 16 4.75 -7.64 -9.11
C ALA A 16 4.54 -6.56 -8.04
N CYS A 17 3.32 -6.39 -7.54
CA CYS A 17 2.89 -5.29 -6.65
C CYS A 17 3.29 -3.90 -7.17
N ARG A 18 3.21 -3.69 -8.49
CA ARG A 18 3.49 -2.41 -9.15
C ARG A 18 2.32 -1.98 -10.02
N CYS A 19 2.08 -0.68 -10.11
CA CYS A 19 1.09 -0.13 -11.02
C CYS A 19 1.56 -0.33 -12.47
N LYS A 20 0.72 -0.95 -13.31
CA LYS A 20 1.05 -1.22 -14.73
C LYS A 20 1.14 0.04 -15.58
N HIS A 21 0.48 1.12 -15.17
CA HIS A 21 0.38 2.37 -15.90
C HIS A 21 0.76 3.56 -15.02
N TYR A 22 1.80 3.45 -14.20
CA TYR A 22 2.10 4.48 -13.18
C TYR A 22 2.21 5.89 -13.77
N ALA A 23 2.90 6.08 -14.90
CA ALA A 23 3.06 7.38 -15.55
C ALA A 23 1.73 7.96 -16.10
N THR A 24 0.79 7.11 -16.51
CA THR A 24 -0.50 7.51 -17.11
C THR A 24 -1.69 7.22 -16.21
N ARG A 25 -1.48 6.87 -14.94
CA ARG A 25 -2.50 6.29 -14.05
C ARG A 25 -3.74 7.16 -13.89
N LEU A 26 -3.57 8.48 -13.84
CA LEU A 26 -4.65 9.45 -13.70
C LEU A 26 -5.58 9.48 -14.93
N LYS A 27 -5.08 9.08 -16.12
CA LYS A 27 -5.91 8.93 -17.32
C LYS A 27 -6.86 7.73 -17.24
N HIS A 28 -6.53 6.74 -16.41
CA HIS A 28 -7.28 5.48 -16.29
C HIS A 28 -8.08 5.36 -14.98
N VAL A 29 -7.62 6.04 -13.93
CA VAL A 29 -8.21 6.11 -12.59
C VAL A 29 -8.09 7.58 -12.12
N PRO A 30 -9.08 8.43 -12.43
CA PRO A 30 -9.06 9.85 -12.06
C PRO A 30 -8.89 10.07 -10.55
N ASP A 31 -9.46 9.19 -9.73
CA ASP A 31 -9.39 9.27 -8.26
C ASP A 31 -8.07 8.75 -7.68
N CYS A 32 -7.08 8.40 -8.52
CA CYS A 32 -5.80 7.92 -8.02
C CYS A 32 -5.05 9.05 -7.29
N ILE A 33 -4.71 8.79 -6.03
CA ILE A 33 -4.09 9.79 -5.16
C ILE A 33 -2.64 10.06 -5.57
N VAL A 34 -2.28 11.35 -5.64
CA VAL A 34 -0.91 11.81 -5.83
C VAL A 34 -0.33 12.19 -4.48
N LEU A 35 0.54 11.34 -3.93
CA LEU A 35 1.23 11.62 -2.69
C LEU A 35 2.31 12.68 -2.92
N LYS A 36 2.18 13.81 -2.23
CA LYS A 36 3.17 14.87 -2.15
C LYS A 36 3.57 15.06 -0.70
N LYS A 37 4.85 15.40 -0.47
CA LYS A 37 5.38 15.63 0.88
C LYS A 37 4.59 16.69 1.62
N GLU A 38 4.14 17.74 0.93
CA GLU A 38 3.38 18.85 1.53
C GLU A 38 2.03 18.46 2.16
N HIS A 39 1.45 17.30 1.83
CA HIS A 39 0.09 16.93 2.23
C HIS A 39 0.01 15.62 3.03
N LEU A 40 1.13 15.12 3.55
CA LEU A 40 1.16 13.83 4.27
C LEU A 40 0.46 13.87 5.63
N GLY A 41 0.50 15.02 6.33
CA GLY A 41 -0.09 15.18 7.67
C GLY A 41 -1.60 14.94 7.75
N HIS A 42 -2.31 14.95 6.62
CA HIS A 42 -3.75 14.66 6.55
C HIS A 42 -4.08 13.21 6.16
N LEU A 43 -3.07 12.39 5.87
CA LEU A 43 -3.24 11.03 5.37
C LEU A 43 -3.08 10.01 6.50
N GLY A 44 -3.78 10.24 7.62
CA GLY A 44 -3.76 9.36 8.80
C GLY A 44 -4.26 7.94 8.55
N TRP A 45 -4.79 7.65 7.36
CA TRP A 45 -5.16 6.31 6.89
C TRP A 45 -4.05 5.57 6.17
N LEU A 46 -2.91 6.20 5.91
CA LEU A 46 -1.77 5.49 5.31
C LEU A 46 -1.30 4.40 6.29
N PRO A 47 -0.96 3.20 5.79
CA PRO A 47 -0.43 2.13 6.64
C PRO A 47 0.84 2.56 7.37
N ASP A 48 1.10 2.01 8.56
CA ASP A 48 2.31 2.29 9.34
C ASP A 48 3.62 1.94 8.59
N SER A 49 3.55 1.06 7.60
CA SER A 49 4.65 0.63 6.72
C SER A 49 4.86 1.54 5.50
N CYS A 50 3.97 2.52 5.27
CA CYS A 50 4.08 3.45 4.15
C CYS A 50 5.36 4.29 4.28
N ALA A 51 6.23 4.24 3.26
CA ALA A 51 7.48 4.99 3.25
C ALA A 51 7.27 6.50 3.48
N TYR A 52 6.25 7.08 2.85
CA TYR A 52 5.92 8.50 3.04
C TYR A 52 5.59 8.82 4.50
N ARG A 53 4.72 8.02 5.12
CA ARG A 53 4.32 8.22 6.51
C ARG A 53 5.49 8.01 7.47
N ARG A 54 6.29 6.96 7.29
CA ARG A 54 7.47 6.70 8.12
C ARG A 54 8.48 7.85 8.06
N LEU A 55 8.70 8.42 6.87
CA LEU A 55 9.61 9.56 6.70
C LEU A 55 9.06 10.83 7.33
N ASP A 56 7.75 11.08 7.22
CA ASP A 56 7.07 12.21 7.86
C ASP A 56 7.13 12.13 9.39
N GLU A 57 6.96 10.93 9.94
CA GLU A 57 7.06 10.63 11.39
C GLU A 57 8.50 10.52 11.92
N GLY A 58 9.53 10.71 11.07
CA GLY A 58 10.94 10.61 11.47
C GLY A 58 11.44 9.19 11.79
N ARG A 59 10.66 8.14 11.45
CA ARG A 59 10.99 6.72 11.70
C ARG A 59 11.97 6.11 10.69
N GLY A 60 12.34 6.86 9.66
CA GLY A 60 13.17 6.38 8.55
C GLY A 60 12.51 5.27 7.72
N LEU A 61 13.24 4.76 6.73
CA LEU A 61 12.80 3.59 5.96
C LEU A 61 13.11 2.31 6.73
N ALA A 62 12.25 1.30 6.60
CA ALA A 62 12.53 -0.03 7.15
C ALA A 62 13.61 -0.75 6.36
N ASP A 63 14.31 -1.71 6.97
CA ASP A 63 15.43 -2.42 6.34
C ASP A 63 15.04 -3.20 5.09
N TRP A 64 13.81 -3.73 5.08
CA TRP A 64 13.23 -4.41 3.92
C TRP A 64 12.82 -3.44 2.79
N HIS A 65 12.90 -2.12 2.98
CA HIS A 65 12.53 -1.17 1.95
C HIS A 65 13.50 -1.25 0.76
N PRO A 66 13.06 -1.22 -0.51
CA PRO A 66 13.95 -1.38 -1.66
C PRO A 66 15.09 -0.36 -1.77
N LEU A 67 14.88 0.87 -1.26
CA LEU A 67 15.94 1.89 -1.21
C LEU A 67 17.02 1.61 -0.15
N ILE A 68 16.75 0.73 0.82
CA ILE A 68 17.70 0.30 1.85
C ILE A 68 18.31 -1.05 1.46
N SER A 69 17.47 -2.03 1.18
CA SER A 69 17.88 -3.40 0.80
C SER A 69 18.46 -3.52 -0.61
N GLY A 70 18.24 -2.55 -1.49
CA GLY A 70 18.67 -2.60 -2.91
C GLY A 70 17.87 -3.58 -3.78
N SER A 71 16.95 -4.36 -3.19
CA SER A 71 16.13 -5.35 -3.89
C SER A 71 14.65 -4.97 -3.84
N PRO A 72 13.91 -5.02 -4.96
CA PRO A 72 12.46 -4.89 -4.92
C PRO A 72 11.77 -6.13 -4.35
N ASP A 73 12.45 -7.29 -4.26
CA ASP A 73 11.84 -8.54 -3.78
C ASP A 73 11.83 -8.65 -2.25
N SER A 74 12.62 -7.84 -1.54
CA SER A 74 12.70 -7.80 -0.08
C SER A 74 11.35 -7.48 0.58
N VAL A 75 10.48 -6.70 -0.06
CA VAL A 75 9.10 -6.44 0.40
C VAL A 75 8.23 -7.71 0.43
N HIS A 76 8.50 -8.65 -0.47
CA HIS A 76 7.78 -9.92 -0.58
C HIS A 76 8.33 -10.93 0.42
N GLU A 77 9.65 -11.02 0.53
CA GLU A 77 10.36 -11.85 1.53
C GLU A 77 10.04 -11.39 2.96
N ALA A 78 9.89 -10.08 3.17
CA ALA A 78 9.45 -9.51 4.42
C ALA A 78 7.98 -9.85 4.75
N GLY A 79 7.17 -10.26 3.77
CA GLY A 79 5.75 -10.59 3.97
C GLY A 79 4.84 -9.36 4.11
N ILE A 80 5.39 -8.16 3.90
CA ILE A 80 4.67 -6.88 4.00
C ILE A 80 3.94 -6.49 2.70
N SER A 81 4.19 -7.23 1.60
CA SER A 81 3.52 -6.99 0.34
C SER A 81 2.07 -7.50 0.33
N VAL A 82 1.24 -6.91 -0.54
CA VAL A 82 -0.12 -7.38 -0.83
C VAL A 82 -0.18 -8.58 -1.79
N ARG A 83 0.99 -9.09 -2.24
CA ARG A 83 1.08 -10.25 -3.15
C ARG A 83 0.37 -11.44 -2.50
N ASN A 84 -0.47 -12.12 -3.27
CA ASN A 84 -1.31 -13.25 -2.82
C ASN A 84 -2.34 -12.90 -1.72
N LYS A 85 -2.45 -11.64 -1.30
CA LYS A 85 -3.42 -11.18 -0.29
C LYS A 85 -4.53 -10.33 -0.90
N ALA A 86 -4.22 -9.59 -1.98
CA ALA A 86 -5.17 -8.70 -2.63
C ALA A 86 -5.84 -9.32 -3.86
N ARG A 87 -7.06 -8.85 -4.15
CA ARG A 87 -7.85 -9.13 -5.36
C ARG A 87 -7.93 -7.89 -6.22
N SER A 88 -8.15 -8.02 -7.53
CA SER A 88 -8.31 -6.86 -8.38
C SER A 88 -9.74 -6.32 -8.29
N ALA A 89 -9.91 -5.01 -8.23
CA ALA A 89 -11.20 -4.34 -8.39
C ALA A 89 -11.93 -4.70 -9.70
N ARG A 90 -11.24 -5.28 -10.69
CA ARG A 90 -11.90 -5.79 -11.91
C ARG A 90 -12.70 -7.09 -11.70
N SER A 91 -12.39 -7.83 -10.64
CA SER A 91 -12.96 -9.15 -10.36
C SER A 91 -13.84 -9.16 -9.13
N VAL A 92 -14.13 -8.00 -8.55
CA VAL A 92 -14.91 -7.84 -7.32
C VAL A 92 -15.89 -6.69 -7.58
N PRO A 93 -17.22 -6.93 -7.57
CA PRO A 93 -18.22 -5.86 -7.62
C PRO A 93 -18.07 -4.91 -6.42
N GLU A 94 -18.39 -3.63 -6.61
CA GLU A 94 -18.21 -2.62 -5.55
C GLU A 94 -19.11 -2.89 -4.33
N GLU A 95 -20.30 -3.42 -4.56
CA GLU A 95 -21.23 -3.88 -3.53
C GLU A 95 -20.67 -5.00 -2.64
N GLU A 96 -19.63 -5.72 -3.09
CA GLU A 96 -19.00 -6.79 -2.32
C GLU A 96 -17.76 -6.32 -1.53
N TYR A 97 -17.35 -5.05 -1.64
CA TYR A 97 -16.12 -4.56 -1.02
C TYR A 97 -16.11 -4.73 0.50
N GLU A 98 -17.25 -4.61 1.17
CA GLU A 98 -17.39 -4.81 2.61
C GLU A 98 -17.08 -6.25 3.05
N HIS A 99 -17.36 -7.25 2.21
CA HIS A 99 -17.01 -8.66 2.47
C HIS A 99 -15.50 -8.92 2.34
N HIS A 100 -14.75 -7.95 1.81
CA HIS A 100 -13.30 -8.01 1.65
C HIS A 100 -12.56 -7.13 2.64
N MET A 101 -13.20 -6.69 3.73
CA MET A 101 -12.54 -5.95 4.80
C MET A 101 -11.39 -6.74 5.42
N ILE A 102 -10.32 -6.01 5.79
CA ILE A 102 -9.10 -6.55 6.37
C ILE A 102 -8.62 -5.68 7.51
N ASP A 103 -7.86 -6.28 8.42
CA ASP A 103 -7.26 -5.64 9.60
C ASP A 103 -5.72 -5.67 9.58
N TRP A 104 -5.11 -6.43 8.66
CA TRP A 104 -3.65 -6.57 8.53
C TRP A 104 -2.97 -5.41 7.80
N ILE A 105 -3.72 -4.38 7.39
CA ILE A 105 -3.19 -3.15 6.81
C ILE A 105 -3.90 -1.95 7.44
N GLY A 106 -3.13 -0.98 7.95
CA GLY A 106 -3.69 0.24 8.54
C GLY A 106 -2.82 0.87 9.64
N PRO A 107 -3.28 1.97 10.24
CA PRO A 107 -2.65 2.63 11.38
C PRO A 107 -2.62 1.74 12.61
N GLY A 108 -1.49 1.71 13.32
CA GLY A 108 -1.30 0.90 14.53
C GLY A 108 -0.97 -0.57 14.27
N GLN A 109 -0.99 -1.01 13.00
CA GLN A 109 -0.62 -2.36 12.59
C GLN A 109 0.87 -2.40 12.24
N ARG A 110 1.71 -2.56 13.27
CA ARG A 110 3.16 -2.78 13.09
C ARG A 110 3.41 -4.26 12.79
N SER A 111 4.10 -4.53 11.69
CA SER A 111 4.67 -5.87 11.46
C SER A 111 5.69 -6.17 12.57
N SER A 112 5.83 -7.44 12.95
CA SER A 112 6.94 -7.88 13.83
C SER A 112 8.32 -7.53 13.27
N LYS A 113 8.41 -7.26 11.96
CA LYS A 113 9.63 -6.78 11.27
C LYS A 113 9.78 -5.25 11.23
N ASP A 114 8.82 -4.50 11.77
CA ASP A 114 8.86 -3.03 11.90
C ASP A 114 9.27 -2.57 13.32
N VAL A 115 9.49 -3.50 14.25
CA VAL A 115 10.00 -3.26 15.60
C VAL A 115 11.52 -3.49 15.58
N PRO A 116 12.35 -2.51 16.04
CA PRO A 116 13.79 -2.68 16.12
C PRO A 116 14.21 -3.85 17.01
#